data_AF-A0A7G7KSH2-F1
#
_entry.id   AF-A0A7G7KSH2-F1
#
_cell.length_a   1.000
_cell.length_b   1.000
_cell.length_c   1.000
_cell.angle_alpha   90.00
_cell.angle_beta   90.00
_cell.angle_gamma   90.00
#
_symmetry.space_group_name_H-M   'P 1'
#
loop_
_entity.id
_entity.type
_entity.pdbx_description
1 polymer ?
#
loop_
_entity_poly.entity_id
_entity_poly.type
_entity_poly.pdbx_seq_one_letter_code
_entity_poly.pdbx_strand_id
1 'polypeptide(L)' 'MVPPSARSWRSFAIKIGLFWIAKLWVCQVDVTRPICHVVERGFLPCLLTFAVMDFLVLPWLRRKR' A
#
# COMPACT_ATOMS: atom_id res chain seq x y z
N MET A 1 0.11 -4.04 -22.80
CA MET A 1 -0.11 -3.73 -21.38
C MET A 1 -1.55 -3.25 -21.24
N VAL A 2 -2.37 -3.87 -20.40
CA VAL A 2 -3.76 -3.41 -20.17
C VAL A 2 -3.67 -2.24 -19.20
N PRO A 3 -4.24 -1.05 -19.52
CA PRO A 3 -4.17 0.07 -18.60
C PRO A 3 -4.87 -0.30 -17.28
N PRO A 4 -4.31 0.08 -16.12
CA PRO A 4 -4.95 -0.15 -14.84
C PRO A 4 -6.32 0.53 -14.88
N SER A 5 -7.38 -0.25 -14.64
CA SER A 5 -8.73 0.31 -14.58
C SER A 5 -8.79 1.40 -13.49
N ALA A 6 -9.51 2.49 -13.72
CA ALA A 6 -9.65 3.61 -12.77
C ALA A 6 -10.05 3.16 -11.35
N ARG A 7 -10.67 1.98 -11.23
CA ARG A 7 -11.04 1.33 -9.97
C ARG A 7 -9.83 0.79 -9.19
N SER A 8 -8.85 0.18 -9.87
CA SER A 8 -7.61 -0.29 -9.22
C SER A 8 -6.76 0.89 -8.73
N TRP A 9 -6.70 1.97 -9.50
CA TRP A 9 -5.99 3.18 -9.07
C TRP A 9 -6.63 3.83 -7.83
N ARG A 10 -7.98 3.89 -7.79
CA ARG A 10 -8.72 4.33 -6.60
C ARG A 10 -8.47 3.44 -5.38
N SER A 11 -8.53 2.12 -5.54
CA SER A 11 -8.26 1.18 -4.45
C SER A 11 -6.82 1.27 -3.94
N PHE A 12 -5.86 1.49 -4.83
CA PHE A 12 -4.46 1.70 -4.49
C PHE A 12 -4.26 3.02 -3.72
N ALA A 13 -4.85 4.12 -4.20
CA ALA A 13 -4.80 5.42 -3.53
C ALA A 13 -5.45 5.39 -2.14
N ILE A 14 -6.58 4.69 -1.98
CA ILE A 14 -7.25 4.51 -0.69
C ILE A 14 -6.36 3.71 0.28
N LYS A 15 -5.73 2.61 -0.19
CA LYS A 15 -4.78 1.85 0.63
C LYS A 15 -3.60 2.69 1.08
N ILE A 16 -3.01 3.48 0.18
CA ILE A 16 -1.93 4.42 0.53
C ILE A 16 -2.40 5.40 1.60
N GLY A 17 -3.57 6.02 1.42
CA GLY A 17 -4.12 6.99 2.37
C GLY A 17 -4.36 6.38 3.75
N LEU A 18 -4.97 5.20 3.83
CA LEU A 18 -5.19 4.46 5.09
C LEU A 18 -3.86 4.14 5.78
N PHE A 19 -2.87 3.67 5.03
CA PHE A 19 -1.56 3.32 5.56
C PHE A 19 -0.79 4.55 6.04
N TRP A 20 -0.92 5.68 5.36
CA TRP A 20 -0.33 6.96 5.75
C TRP A 20 -0.96 7.50 7.03
N ILE A 21 -2.30 7.44 7.14
CA ILE A 21 -3.03 7.84 8.35
C ILE A 21 -2.63 6.93 9.52
N ALA A 22 -2.56 5.62 9.31
CA ALA A 22 -2.12 4.68 10.34
C ALA A 22 -0.68 4.99 10.83
N LYS A 23 0.25 5.30 9.91
CA LYS A 23 1.62 5.71 10.27
C LYS A 23 1.61 6.99 11.10
N LEU A 24 0.88 8.03 10.68
CA LEU A 24 0.75 9.28 11.42
C LEU A 24 0.17 9.06 12.82
N TRP A 25 -0.85 8.21 12.93
CA TRP A 25 -1.49 7.87 14.20
C TRP A 25 -0.53 7.14 15.15
N VAL A 26 0.20 6.14 14.64
CA VAL A 26 1.20 5.40 15.43
C VAL A 26 2.34 6.31 15.87
N CYS A 27 2.85 7.19 15.00
CA CYS A 27 3.91 8.13 15.36
C CYS A 27 3.46 9.25 16.31
N GLN A 28 2.16 9.56 16.38
CA GLN A 28 1.58 10.48 17.36
C GLN A 28 1.37 9.83 18.74
N VAL A 29 0.99 8.55 18.75
CA VAL A 29 0.74 7.79 19.99
C VAL A 29 2.05 7.36 20.66
N ASP A 30 3.07 6.95 19.88
CA ASP A 30 4.38 6.56 20.39
C ASP A 30 5.46 7.58 19.99
N VAL A 31 5.64 8.61 20.83
CA VAL A 31 6.69 9.64 20.71
C VAL A 31 8.10 9.04 20.84
N THR A 32 8.22 7.86 21.45
CA THR A 32 9.41 7.02 21.46
C THR A 32 9.67 6.49 20.06
N ARG A 33 10.52 7.23 19.34
CA ARG A 33 10.94 7.06 17.94
C ARG A 33 11.20 5.64 17.38
N PRO A 34 11.56 4.57 18.14
CA PRO A 34 11.75 3.23 17.54
C PRO A 34 10.55 2.66 16.79
N ILE A 35 9.33 2.76 17.32
CA ILE A 35 8.16 2.10 16.70
C ILE A 35 7.80 2.78 15.37
N CYS A 36 7.84 4.11 15.35
CA CYS A 36 7.66 4.89 14.13
C CYS A 36 8.70 4.51 13.04
N HIS A 37 9.95 4.27 13.43
CA HIS A 37 11.03 3.89 12.52
C HIS A 37 10.91 2.44 12.00
N VAL A 38 10.37 1.53 12.80
CA VAL A 38 10.07 0.13 12.42
C VAL A 38 8.89 0.09 11.45
N VAL A 39 7.82 0.83 11.75
CA VAL A 39 6.65 0.95 10.88
C VAL A 39 7.06 1.59 9.55
N GLU A 40 7.92 2.60 9.56
CA GLU A 40 8.45 3.22 8.34
C GLU A 40 9.28 2.26 7.50
N ARG A 41 10.10 1.40 8.11
CA ARG A 41 10.84 0.36 7.38
C ARG A 41 9.95 -0.76 6.85
N GLY A 42 8.89 -1.12 7.57
CA GLY A 42 7.90 -2.13 7.13
C GLY A 42 6.88 -1.60 6.12
N PHE A 43 6.70 -0.28 6.04
CA PHE A 43 5.74 0.39 5.16
C PHE A 43 6.09 0.23 3.68
N LEU A 44 7.36 0.46 3.33
CA LEU A 44 7.84 0.38 1.95
C LEU A 44 7.62 -1.02 1.34
N PRO A 45 8.05 -2.13 1.99
CA PRO A 45 7.84 -3.46 1.42
C PRO A 45 6.35 -3.80 1.32
N CYS A 46 5.51 -3.46 2.31
CA CYS A 46 4.06 -3.70 2.27
C CYS A 46 3.37 -2.97 1.11
N LEU A 47 3.72 -1.70 0.86
CA LEU A 47 3.22 -0.95 -0.29
C LEU A 47 3.64 -1.58 -1.61
N LEU A 48 4.87 -2.07 -1.67
CA LEU A 48 5.42 -2.70 -2.87
C LEU A 48 4.68 -4.00 -3.18
N THR A 49 4.39 -4.84 -2.19
CA THR A 49 3.55 -6.05 -2.38
C THR A 49 2.14 -5.70 -2.82
N PHE A 50 1.52 -4.67 -2.23
CA PHE A 50 0.20 -4.23 -2.65
C PHE A 50 0.17 -3.71 -4.09
N ALA A 51 1.20 -2.94 -4.48
CA ALA A 51 1.34 -2.45 -5.85
C ALA A 51 1.51 -3.62 -6.84
N VAL A 52 2.35 -4.60 -6.50
CA VAL A 52 2.52 -5.80 -7.32
C VAL A 52 1.22 -6.58 -7.43
N MET A 53 0.45 -6.72 -6.35
CA MET A 53 -0.84 -7.40 -6.43
C MET A 53 -1.86 -6.65 -7.31
N ASP A 54 -2.02 -5.34 -7.12
CA ASP A 54 -3.02 -4.52 -7.83
C ASP A 54 -2.68 -4.34 -9.32
N PHE A 55 -1.40 -4.13 -9.66
CA PHE A 55 -0.96 -3.82 -11.02
C PHE A 55 -0.40 -5.02 -11.81
N LEU A 56 0.05 -6.07 -11.14
CA LEU A 56 0.66 -7.22 -11.81
C LEU A 56 -0.21 -8.47 -11.67
N VAL A 57 -0.52 -8.89 -10.43
CA VAL A 57 -1.21 -10.16 -10.16
C VAL A 57 -2.65 -10.13 -10.64
N LEU A 58 -3.44 -9.13 -10.23
CA LEU A 58 -4.85 -8.98 -10.61
C LEU A 58 -5.08 -8.93 -12.13
N PRO A 59 -4.37 -8.08 -12.91
CA PRO A 59 -4.55 -8.07 -14.36
C PRO A 59 -4.03 -9.33 -15.03
N TRP A 60 -2.96 -9.96 -14.53
CA TRP A 60 -2.48 -11.24 -15.05
C TRP A 60 -3.50 -12.36 -14.82
N LEU A 61 -4.09 -12.43 -13.63
CA LEU A 61 -5.13 -13.40 -13.29
C LEU A 61 -6.39 -13.22 -14.16
N ARG A 62 -6.79 -11.96 -14.39
CA ARG A 62 -7.93 -11.61 -15.27
C ARG A 62 -7.69 -11.88 -16.75
N ARG A 63 -6.43 -12.05 -17.17
CA ARG A 63 -6.06 -12.39 -18.54
C ARG A 63 -5.98 -13.90 -18.78
N LYS A 64 -5.82 -14.67 -17.70
CA LYS A 64 -5.64 -16.13 -17.72
C LYS A 64 -6.96 -16.89 -17.56
N ARG A 65 -8.01 -16.21 -17.09
CA ARG A 65 -9.42 -16.66 -17.17
C ARG A 65 -10.03 -16.11 -18.45
#